data_AF-A0A090UXD7-F1
#
_entry.id   AF-A0A090UXD7-F1
#
_cell.length_a   1.000
_cell.length_b   1.000
_cell.length_c   1.000
_cell.angle_alpha   90.00
_cell.angle_beta   90.00
_cell.angle_gamma   90.00
#
_symmetry.space_group_name_H-M   'P 1'
#
loop_
_entity.id
_entity.type
_entity.pdbx_description
1 polymer ?
#
loop_
_entity_poly.entity_id
_entity_poly.type
_entity_poly.pdbx_seq_one_letter_code
_entity_poly.pdbx_strand_id
1 'polypeptide(L)' 'MDSVKNGNVPYKKPSREQLTRTVVTSTAIETGQSSQSIEASLKIQRKKFAHLRLAI' A
#
# COMPACT_ATOMS: atom_id res chain seq x y z
N MET A 1 22.01 31.46 4.19
CA MET A 1 22.53 30.09 4.36
C MET A 1 21.47 29.32 5.13
N ASP A 2 20.60 28.62 4.43
CA ASP A 2 19.53 27.88 5.08
C ASP A 2 20.12 26.60 5.66
N SER A 3 20.38 26.70 6.96
CA SER A 3 20.79 25.60 7.83
C SER A 3 19.83 24.43 7.68
N VAL A 4 20.37 23.28 7.28
CA VAL A 4 19.71 21.98 7.23
C VAL A 4 19.10 21.69 8.59
N LYS A 5 17.80 21.98 8.74
CA LYS A 5 17.03 21.59 9.91
C LYS A 5 16.77 20.10 9.81
N ASN A 6 17.62 19.31 10.46
CA ASN A 6 17.34 17.94 10.88
C ASN A 6 16.22 17.98 11.93
N GLY A 7 15.02 18.37 11.49
CA GLY A 7 13.81 18.31 12.28
C GLY A 7 13.30 16.87 12.24
N ASN A 8 12.99 16.34 13.41
CA ASN A 8 12.28 15.06 13.56
C ASN A 8 10.97 15.16 12.77
N VAL A 9 10.95 14.68 11.52
CA VAL A 9 9.73 14.72 10.69
C VAL A 9 8.75 13.77 11.36
N PRO A 10 7.59 14.25 11.86
CA PRO A 10 6.65 13.37 12.52
C PRO A 10 6.20 12.31 11.51
N TYR A 11 6.37 11.04 11.87
CA TYR A 11 5.94 9.92 11.02
C TYR A 11 4.44 10.03 10.78
N LYS A 12 4.06 10.34 9.54
CA LYS A 12 2.67 10.33 9.11
C LYS A 12 2.32 8.92 8.68
N LYS A 13 1.44 8.26 9.44
CA LYS A 13 0.93 6.93 9.08
C LYS A 13 0.34 6.99 7.66
N PRO A 14 0.79 6.14 6.72
CA PRO A 14 0.30 6.14 5.35
C PRO A 14 -1.17 5.79 5.30
N SER A 15 -1.89 6.37 4.33
CA SER A 15 -3.29 6.02 4.09
C SER A 15 -3.42 4.59 3.58
N ARG A 16 -4.61 4.02 3.70
CA ARG A 16 -4.88 2.67 3.18
C ARG A 16 -4.76 2.63 1.65
N GLU A 17 -5.12 3.71 0.94
CA GLU A 17 -4.92 3.78 -0.50
C GLU A 17 -3.43 3.80 -0.86
N GLN A 18 -2.61 4.55 -0.09
CA GLN A 18 -1.17 4.60 -0.30
C GLN A 18 -0.53 3.22 -0.11
N LEU A 19 -0.89 2.51 0.96
CA LEU A 19 -0.43 1.14 1.18
C LEU A 19 -0.86 0.20 0.04
N THR A 20 -2.13 0.28 -0.37
CA THR A 20 -2.64 -0.54 -1.47
C THR A 20 -1.87 -0.29 -2.76
N ARG A 21 -1.63 0.98 -3.10
CA ARG A 21 -0.88 1.37 -4.30
C ARG A 21 0.56 0.85 -4.28
N THR A 22 1.25 0.98 -3.14
CA THR A 22 2.62 0.47 -2.99
C THR A 22 2.67 -1.04 -3.17
N VAL A 23 1.78 -1.78 -2.50
CA VAL A 23 1.71 -3.24 -2.61
C VAL A 23 1.45 -3.65 -4.06
N VAL A 24 0.41 -3.10 -4.70
CA VAL A 24 0.08 -3.38 -6.10
C VAL A 24 1.27 -3.14 -7.01
N THR A 25 1.93 -1.98 -6.87
CA THR A 25 3.05 -1.61 -7.73
C THR A 25 4.24 -2.56 -7.53
N SER A 26 4.58 -2.88 -6.28
CA SER A 26 5.67 -3.82 -5.98
C SER A 26 5.38 -5.23 -6.49
N THR A 27 4.14 -5.72 -6.33
CA THR A 27 3.75 -7.03 -6.83
C THR A 27 3.69 -7.06 -8.35
N ALA A 28 3.23 -5.99 -9.00
CA ALA A 28 3.24 -5.87 -10.46
C ALA A 28 4.66 -5.97 -11.02
N ILE A 29 5.61 -5.26 -10.39
CA ILE A 29 7.03 -5.32 -10.76
C ILE A 29 7.59 -6.73 -10.56
N GLU A 30 7.34 -7.34 -9.40
CA GLU A 30 7.89 -8.65 -9.05
C GLU A 30 7.31 -9.79 -9.90
N THR A 31 6.01 -9.73 -10.20
CA THR A 31 5.29 -10.81 -10.90
C THR A 31 5.15 -10.58 -12.40
N GLY A 32 5.51 -9.40 -12.91
CA GLY A 32 5.31 -9.00 -14.29
C GLY A 32 3.85 -8.84 -14.73
N GLN A 33 2.89 -8.94 -13.79
CA GLN A 33 1.47 -8.76 -14.07
C GLN A 33 1.09 -7.27 -14.09
N SER A 34 0.02 -6.93 -14.83
CA SER A 34 -0.45 -5.54 -14.84
C SER A 34 -1.02 -5.14 -13.48
N SER A 35 -0.71 -3.90 -13.06
CA SER A 35 -1.21 -3.33 -11.81
C SER A 35 -2.73 -3.36 -11.72
N GLN A 36 -3.42 -3.15 -12.84
CA GLN A 36 -4.89 -3.18 -12.91
C GLN A 36 -5.47 -4.57 -12.61
N SER A 37 -4.81 -5.63 -13.09
CA SER A 37 -5.23 -7.02 -12.81
C SER A 37 -5.10 -7.34 -11.32
N ILE A 38 -3.98 -6.94 -10.71
CA ILE A 38 -3.71 -7.14 -9.29
C ILE A 38 -4.71 -6.34 -8.43
N GLU A 39 -5.00 -5.09 -8.77
CA GLU A 39 -6.00 -4.27 -8.07
C GLU A 39 -7.40 -4.89 -8.12
N ALA A 40 -7.82 -5.38 -9.29
CA ALA A 40 -9.11 -6.03 -9.45
C ALA A 40 -9.19 -7.30 -8.60
N SER A 41 -8.16 -8.14 -8.65
CA SER A 41 -8.05 -9.35 -7.83
C SER A 41 -8.12 -9.04 -6.34
N LEU A 42 -7.34 -8.06 -5.88
CA LEU A 42 -7.31 -7.64 -4.48
C LEU A 42 -8.68 -7.11 -4.01
N LYS A 43 -9.40 -6.37 -4.85
CA LYS A 43 -10.75 -5.89 -4.55
C LYS A 43 -11.75 -7.03 -4.38
N ILE A 44 -11.67 -8.06 -5.22
CA ILE A 44 -12.53 -9.26 -5.13
C ILE A 44 -12.20 -10.04 -3.85
N GLN A 45 -10.92 -10.32 -3.62
CA GLN A 45 -10.47 -11.05 -2.43
C GLN A 45 -10.82 -10.31 -1.15
N ARG A 46 -10.66 -8.98 -1.12
CA ARG A 46 -11.04 -8.16 0.03
C ARG A 46 -12.53 -8.28 0.37
N LYS A 47 -13.41 -8.33 -0.64
CA LYS A 47 -14.84 -8.57 -0.41
C LYS A 47 -15.08 -9.99 0.10
N LYS A 48 -14.46 -10.98 -0.55
CA LYS A 48 -14.59 -12.40 -0.19
C LYS A 48 -14.18 -12.65 1.25
N PHE A 49 -13.08 -12.04 1.69
CA PHE A 49 -12.51 -12.21 3.01
C PHE A 49 -12.83 -11.06 3.98
N ALA A 50 -13.88 -10.28 3.72
CA ALA A 50 -14.27 -9.17 4.59
C ALA A 50 -14.66 -9.62 6.02
N HIS A 51 -15.03 -10.89 6.17
CA HIS A 51 -15.33 -11.53 7.45
C HIS A 51 -14.07 -11.91 8.25
N LEU A 52 -12.89 -11.91 7.61
CA LEU A 52 -11.63 -12.19 8.28
C LEU A 52 -11.09 -10.92 8.95
N ARG A 53 -10.80 -11.02 10.24
CA ARG A 53 -10.05 -10.01 10.99
C ARG A 53 -8.69 -10.63 11.28
N LEU A 54 -7.64 -10.08 10.66
CA LEU A 54 -6.27 -10.47 11.00
C LEU A 54 -5.98 -9.96 12.41
N ALA A 55 -5.34 -10.80 13.23
CA ALA A 55 -4.84 -10.39 14.54
C ALA A 55 -3.88 -9.20 14.36
N ILE A 56 -3.95 -8.24 15.28
CA ILE A 56 -3.07 -7.07 15.31
C ILE A 56 -1.80 -7.43 16.08
#